data_AF-A0A388Q7D7-F1
#
_entry.id   AF-A0A388Q7D7-F1
#
_cell.length_a   1.000
_cell.length_b   1.000
_cell.length_c   1.000
_cell.angle_alpha   90.00
_cell.angle_beta   90.00
_cell.angle_gamma   90.00
#
_symmetry.space_group_name_H-M   'P 1'
#
loop_
_entity.id
_entity.type
_entity.pdbx_description
1 polymer ?
#
loop_
_entity_poly.entity_id
_entity_poly.type
_entity_poly.pdbx_seq_one_letter_code
_entity_poly.pdbx_strand_id
1 'polypeptide(L)'
;MSTHFLQNLYALQESAFTFDEKHTDKKVLLLKQISLMPWKNAAQLHAFHEVLLFMAAYPENEMVHQLTSKAFEQIATFFRRRKKIDKEYADNGYPYTNMVTHFSHDLLRWMNSCSECRLAIDSFELNGTDLNTLLRMTLPALERDETTAGLSNEELLDALEVKEKNRLTFLLDECSRLDANPFVKDHLWDELKIWIQITARDQKFSRAFNRIPQQPIFFQQDMLKKFNHESLLKQDIPSPEKLTASQRAEVAAVIKKSLILTMRETDPSTYMDESTLRLYALERGISVAIYG
;
A
#
# COMPACT_ATOMS: atom_id res chain seq x y z
N MET A 1 -31.95 3.38 11.10
CA MET A 1 -31.03 2.26 11.34
C MET A 1 -29.52 2.59 11.26
N SER A 2 -29.02 3.72 10.70
CA SER A 2 -27.55 4.02 10.77
C SER A 2 -27.08 4.95 11.88
N THR A 3 -28.00 5.50 12.67
CA THR A 3 -27.62 6.40 13.75
C THR A 3 -26.82 5.66 14.82
N HIS A 4 -27.14 4.37 15.04
CA HIS A 4 -26.51 3.56 16.07
C HIS A 4 -25.07 3.13 15.70
N PHE A 5 -24.81 2.79 14.43
CA PHE A 5 -23.44 2.52 13.96
C PHE A 5 -22.54 3.74 14.20
N LEU A 6 -23.00 4.94 13.78
CA LEU A 6 -22.23 6.17 13.95
C LEU A 6 -22.02 6.50 15.43
N GLN A 7 -23.05 6.38 16.26
CA GLN A 7 -22.93 6.60 17.71
C GLN A 7 -21.89 5.67 18.33
N ASN A 8 -21.92 4.38 17.98
CA ASN A 8 -20.95 3.41 18.48
C ASN A 8 -19.55 3.68 17.94
N LEU A 9 -19.41 4.06 16.67
CA LEU A 9 -18.13 4.41 16.07
C LEU A 9 -17.52 5.65 16.73
N TYR A 10 -18.30 6.71 16.97
CA TYR A 10 -17.83 7.89 17.70
C TYR A 10 -17.40 7.53 19.13
N ALA A 11 -18.20 6.73 19.84
CA ALA A 11 -17.83 6.27 21.17
C ALA A 11 -16.56 5.40 21.16
N LEU A 12 -16.32 4.63 20.10
CA LEU A 12 -15.11 3.85 19.92
C LEU A 12 -13.92 4.76 19.67
N GLN A 13 -14.04 5.74 18.77
CA GLN A 13 -13.02 6.75 18.47
C GLN A 13 -12.59 7.53 19.72
N GLU A 14 -13.53 8.01 20.52
CA GLU A 14 -13.25 8.72 21.77
C GLU A 14 -12.53 7.85 22.79
N SER A 15 -12.86 6.56 22.84
CA SER A 15 -12.22 5.63 23.78
C SER A 15 -10.87 5.10 23.27
N ALA A 16 -10.60 5.14 21.97
CA ALA A 16 -9.47 4.46 21.34
C ALA A 16 -8.12 4.77 22.02
N PHE A 17 -7.90 6.03 22.40
CA PHE A 17 -6.64 6.50 23.00
C PHE A 17 -6.54 6.35 24.53
N THR A 18 -7.56 5.79 25.17
CA THR A 18 -7.61 5.63 26.64
C THR A 18 -7.34 4.18 27.02
N PHE A 19 -6.28 3.96 27.78
CA PHE A 19 -5.80 2.64 28.20
C PHE A 19 -6.08 2.45 29.69
N ASP A 20 -7.20 1.81 30.00
CA ASP A 20 -7.58 1.30 31.32
C ASP A 20 -8.61 0.17 31.18
N GLU A 21 -8.85 -0.59 32.24
CA GLU A 21 -9.72 -1.76 32.23
C GLU A 21 -11.17 -1.42 31.80
N LYS A 22 -11.72 -0.32 32.31
CA LYS A 22 -13.09 0.12 32.00
C LYS A 22 -13.26 0.48 30.53
N HIS A 23 -12.30 1.19 29.96
CA HIS A 23 -12.33 1.55 28.53
C HIS A 23 -12.03 0.34 27.65
N THR A 24 -11.21 -0.60 28.11
CA THR A 24 -10.96 -1.87 27.41
C THR A 24 -12.25 -2.68 27.28
N ASP A 25 -13.02 -2.84 28.36
CA ASP A 25 -14.32 -3.52 28.32
C ASP A 25 -15.31 -2.79 27.39
N LYS A 26 -15.33 -1.46 27.44
CA LYS A 26 -16.14 -0.64 26.54
C LYS A 26 -15.76 -0.86 25.08
N LYS A 27 -14.47 -0.89 24.73
CA LYS A 27 -13.96 -1.18 23.37
C LYS A 27 -14.39 -2.56 22.90
N VAL A 28 -14.24 -3.58 23.73
CA VAL A 28 -14.68 -4.96 23.43
C VAL A 28 -16.18 -5.00 23.13
N LEU A 29 -17.01 -4.34 23.95
CA LEU A 29 -18.45 -4.27 23.73
C LEU A 29 -18.79 -3.54 22.41
N LEU A 30 -18.18 -2.39 22.17
CA LEU A 30 -18.41 -1.57 20.97
C LEU A 30 -17.97 -2.31 19.70
N LEU A 31 -16.80 -2.96 19.69
CA LEU A 31 -16.33 -3.77 18.57
C LEU A 31 -17.31 -4.90 18.24
N LYS A 32 -17.79 -5.63 19.26
CA LYS A 32 -18.80 -6.67 19.06
C LYS A 32 -20.08 -6.10 18.44
N GLN A 33 -20.58 -4.97 18.94
CA GLN A 33 -21.80 -4.35 18.43
C GLN A 33 -21.63 -3.83 16.99
N ILE A 34 -20.54 -3.11 16.71
CA ILE A 34 -20.25 -2.55 15.38
C ILE A 34 -20.10 -3.68 14.35
N SER A 35 -19.46 -4.80 14.71
CA SER A 35 -19.25 -5.95 13.80
C SER A 35 -20.55 -6.63 13.33
N LEU A 36 -21.68 -6.35 13.99
CA LEU A 36 -23.00 -6.87 13.65
C LEU A 36 -23.85 -5.85 12.87
N MET A 37 -23.37 -4.62 12.72
CA MET A 37 -24.10 -3.54 12.08
C MET A 37 -23.52 -3.26 10.68
N PRO A 38 -24.36 -3.11 9.64
CA PRO A 38 -23.88 -2.68 8.34
C PRO A 38 -23.47 -1.20 8.38
N TRP A 39 -22.34 -0.86 7.77
CA TRP A 39 -22.03 0.52 7.41
C TRP A 39 -22.86 0.94 6.18
N LYS A 40 -23.17 2.23 6.07
CA LYS A 40 -24.02 2.77 4.98
C LYS A 40 -23.24 3.24 3.75
N ASN A 41 -22.03 3.77 3.94
CA ASN A 41 -21.27 4.45 2.90
C ASN A 41 -19.77 4.30 3.12
N ALA A 42 -18.97 4.74 2.13
CA ALA A 42 -17.52 4.67 2.18
C ALA A 42 -16.91 5.47 3.34
N ALA A 43 -17.47 6.63 3.68
CA ALA A 43 -16.98 7.47 4.77
C ALA A 43 -17.07 6.76 6.14
N GLN A 44 -18.17 6.04 6.40
CA GLN A 44 -18.35 5.25 7.63
C GLN A 44 -17.35 4.09 7.70
N LEU A 45 -17.15 3.38 6.59
CA LEU A 45 -16.17 2.30 6.53
C LEU A 45 -14.76 2.83 6.74
N HIS A 46 -14.42 3.96 6.13
CA HIS A 46 -13.11 4.60 6.29
C HIS A 46 -12.83 4.99 7.73
N ALA A 47 -13.76 5.72 8.36
CA ALA A 47 -13.62 6.11 9.76
C ALA A 47 -13.51 4.90 10.70
N PHE A 48 -14.22 3.81 10.41
CA PHE A 48 -14.08 2.56 11.16
C PHE A 48 -12.73 1.87 10.93
N HIS A 49 -12.29 1.78 9.68
CA HIS A 49 -11.02 1.16 9.31
C HIS A 49 -9.82 1.87 9.95
N GLU A 50 -9.79 3.21 9.97
CA GLU A 50 -8.70 3.96 10.63
C GLU A 50 -8.61 3.65 12.13
N VAL A 51 -9.75 3.52 12.81
CA VAL A 51 -9.79 3.14 14.23
C VAL A 51 -9.29 1.72 14.42
N LEU A 52 -9.69 0.78 13.56
CA LEU A 52 -9.20 -0.60 13.60
C LEU A 52 -7.69 -0.66 13.38
N LEU A 53 -7.12 0.15 12.48
CA LEU A 53 -5.67 0.21 12.28
C LEU A 53 -4.94 0.65 13.54
N PHE A 54 -5.47 1.66 14.25
CA PHE A 54 -4.92 2.09 15.53
C PHE A 54 -5.01 0.98 16.58
N MET A 55 -6.17 0.34 16.73
CA MET A 55 -6.39 -0.74 17.71
C MET A 55 -5.59 -2.01 17.38
N ALA A 56 -5.22 -2.22 16.11
CA ALA A 56 -4.34 -3.30 15.70
C ALA A 56 -2.87 -3.01 15.99
N ALA A 57 -2.46 -1.73 15.94
CA ALA A 57 -1.12 -1.31 16.30
C ALA A 57 -0.89 -1.30 17.82
N TYR A 58 -1.93 -0.95 18.60
CA TYR A 58 -1.86 -0.84 20.06
C TYR A 58 -3.00 -1.58 20.76
N PRO A 59 -3.10 -2.92 20.61
CA PRO A 59 -4.16 -3.68 21.27
C PRO A 59 -3.93 -3.72 22.78
N GLU A 60 -5.00 -3.61 23.58
CA GLU A 60 -4.90 -3.64 25.05
C GLU A 60 -4.89 -5.05 25.60
N ASN A 61 -5.49 -6.00 24.89
CA ASN A 61 -5.45 -7.41 25.25
C ASN A 61 -5.74 -8.27 24.02
N GLU A 62 -5.65 -9.58 24.22
CA GLU A 62 -5.89 -10.57 23.18
C GLU A 62 -7.31 -10.45 22.60
N MET A 63 -8.32 -10.19 23.43
CA MET A 63 -9.71 -10.07 22.98
C MET A 63 -9.91 -8.89 22.03
N VAL A 64 -9.33 -7.72 22.34
CA VAL A 64 -9.36 -6.56 21.45
C VAL A 64 -8.65 -6.89 20.14
N HIS A 65 -7.46 -7.49 20.20
CA HIS A 65 -6.72 -7.87 19.00
C HIS A 65 -7.53 -8.85 18.12
N GLN A 66 -8.12 -9.89 18.69
CA GLN A 66 -8.93 -10.87 17.97
C GLN A 66 -10.16 -10.23 17.32
N LEU A 67 -10.87 -9.35 18.03
CA LEU A 67 -12.05 -8.66 17.50
C LEU A 67 -11.68 -7.71 16.36
N THR A 68 -10.59 -6.96 16.51
CA THR A 68 -10.06 -6.07 15.46
C THR A 68 -9.67 -6.86 14.22
N SER A 69 -8.97 -7.98 14.38
CA SER A 69 -8.57 -8.86 13.28
C SER A 69 -9.79 -9.45 12.56
N LYS A 70 -10.80 -9.88 13.31
CA LYS A 70 -12.07 -10.36 12.76
C LYS A 70 -12.79 -9.27 11.96
N ALA A 71 -12.77 -8.03 12.42
CA ALA A 71 -13.36 -6.91 11.70
C ALA A 71 -12.64 -6.64 10.36
N PHE A 72 -11.30 -6.73 10.32
CA PHE A 72 -10.57 -6.65 9.05
C PHE A 72 -10.94 -7.78 8.08
N GLU A 73 -11.07 -9.01 8.57
CA GLU A 73 -11.52 -10.16 7.75
C GLU A 73 -12.93 -9.98 7.19
N GLN A 74 -13.83 -9.33 7.95
CA GLN A 74 -15.16 -8.96 7.47
C GLN A 74 -15.08 -7.94 6.33
N ILE A 75 -14.23 -6.91 6.47
CA ILE A 75 -14.00 -5.90 5.43
C ILE A 75 -13.39 -6.54 4.18
N ALA A 76 -12.38 -7.41 4.33
CA ALA A 76 -11.78 -8.16 3.23
C ALA A 76 -12.82 -9.03 2.50
N THR A 77 -13.65 -9.74 3.26
CA THR A 77 -14.73 -10.55 2.70
C THR A 77 -15.79 -9.71 1.98
N PHE A 78 -16.10 -8.52 2.48
CA PHE A 78 -17.02 -7.59 1.83
C PHE A 78 -16.53 -7.18 0.44
N PHE A 79 -15.25 -6.80 0.30
CA PHE A 79 -14.69 -6.42 -0.99
C PHE A 79 -14.51 -7.62 -1.93
N ARG A 80 -14.00 -8.74 -1.44
CA ARG A 80 -13.79 -9.96 -2.24
C ARG A 80 -15.06 -10.46 -2.93
N ARG A 81 -16.22 -10.30 -2.30
CA ARG A 81 -17.52 -10.78 -2.84
C ARG A 81 -18.11 -9.86 -3.91
N ARG A 82 -17.60 -8.63 -4.06
CA ARG A 82 -18.13 -7.66 -5.01
C ARG A 82 -17.44 -7.79 -6.36
N LYS A 83 -18.24 -7.87 -7.43
CA LYS A 83 -17.72 -7.86 -8.81
C LYS A 83 -17.23 -6.49 -9.24
N LYS A 84 -17.87 -5.43 -8.73
CA LYS A 84 -17.54 -4.03 -9.00
C LYS A 84 -17.49 -3.29 -7.67
N ILE A 85 -16.42 -2.54 -7.48
CA ILE A 85 -16.18 -1.73 -6.30
C ILE A 85 -16.41 -0.28 -6.69
N ASP A 86 -17.13 0.43 -5.84
CA ASP A 86 -17.46 1.83 -6.07
C ASP A 86 -16.19 2.69 -5.96
N LYS A 87 -16.06 3.73 -6.80
CA LYS A 87 -14.88 4.60 -6.83
C LYS A 87 -14.61 5.28 -5.49
N GLU A 88 -15.63 5.46 -4.65
CA GLU A 88 -15.49 6.02 -3.29
C GLU A 88 -14.59 5.19 -2.36
N TYR A 89 -14.35 3.92 -2.67
CA TYR A 89 -13.44 3.04 -1.91
C TYR A 89 -12.03 2.98 -2.50
N ALA A 90 -11.77 3.62 -3.65
CA ALA A 90 -10.45 3.64 -4.28
C ALA A 90 -9.43 4.40 -3.42
N ASP A 91 -8.14 4.15 -3.62
CA ASP A 91 -7.02 4.91 -3.04
C ASP A 91 -6.89 4.87 -1.50
N ASN A 92 -7.69 4.03 -0.84
CA ASN A 92 -7.70 3.89 0.62
C ASN A 92 -6.79 2.74 1.14
N GLY A 93 -6.22 1.95 0.24
CA GLY A 93 -5.40 0.78 0.58
C GLY A 93 -6.18 -0.39 1.20
N TYR A 94 -7.48 -0.51 0.88
CA TYR A 94 -8.31 -1.66 1.27
C TYR A 94 -7.96 -2.92 0.47
N PRO A 95 -8.24 -4.11 1.01
CA PRO A 95 -8.07 -5.35 0.26
C PRO A 95 -9.03 -5.42 -0.94
N TYR A 96 -8.52 -5.94 -2.06
CA TYR A 96 -9.24 -6.14 -3.32
C TYR A 96 -9.80 -4.86 -3.98
N THR A 97 -9.38 -3.66 -3.57
CA THR A 97 -9.80 -2.39 -4.19
C THR A 97 -8.82 -1.92 -5.26
N ASN A 98 -9.20 -0.84 -5.97
CA ASN A 98 -8.36 -0.20 -6.96
C ASN A 98 -7.66 1.04 -6.38
N MET A 99 -6.52 1.39 -6.97
CA MET A 99 -5.79 2.63 -6.73
C MET A 99 -5.37 3.21 -8.08
N VAL A 100 -5.40 4.53 -8.25
CA VAL A 100 -4.99 5.20 -9.50
C VAL A 100 -3.86 6.18 -9.20
N THR A 101 -2.70 5.97 -9.81
CA THR A 101 -1.43 6.63 -9.44
C THR A 101 -0.55 6.94 -10.66
N HIS A 102 0.53 7.69 -10.45
CA HIS A 102 1.56 8.05 -11.43
C HIS A 102 2.96 7.70 -10.92
N PHE A 103 3.12 6.51 -10.33
CA PHE A 103 4.42 6.08 -9.78
C PHE A 103 5.52 5.98 -10.83
N SER A 104 6.77 5.99 -10.35
CA SER A 104 7.96 5.85 -11.20
C SER A 104 7.96 4.52 -11.98
N HIS A 105 8.70 4.52 -13.08
CA HIS A 105 8.93 3.34 -13.91
C HIS A 105 9.43 2.16 -13.08
N ASP A 106 10.44 2.37 -12.22
CA ASP A 106 11.08 1.30 -11.46
C ASP A 106 10.16 0.67 -10.42
N LEU A 107 9.36 1.49 -9.72
CA LEU A 107 8.37 0.99 -8.78
C LEU A 107 7.29 0.18 -9.51
N LEU A 108 6.78 0.69 -10.64
CA LEU A 108 5.76 0.01 -11.42
C LEU A 108 6.26 -1.30 -12.04
N ARG A 109 7.52 -1.34 -12.47
CA ARG A 109 8.17 -2.58 -12.93
C ARG A 109 8.24 -3.62 -11.82
N TRP A 110 8.67 -3.22 -10.62
CA TRP A 110 8.67 -4.11 -9.46
C TRP A 110 7.25 -4.60 -9.14
N MET A 111 6.26 -3.70 -9.12
CA MET A 111 4.85 -4.05 -8.87
C MET A 111 4.28 -4.99 -9.93
N ASN A 112 4.63 -4.82 -11.21
CA ASN A 112 4.18 -5.68 -12.29
C ASN A 112 4.68 -7.13 -12.14
N SER A 113 5.75 -7.35 -11.37
CA SER A 113 6.25 -8.68 -11.00
C SER A 113 5.50 -9.31 -9.81
N CYS A 114 4.75 -8.52 -9.04
CA CYS A 114 4.01 -9.01 -7.87
C CYS A 114 2.71 -9.73 -8.29
N SER A 115 2.48 -10.91 -7.72
CA SER A 115 1.27 -11.70 -7.97
C SER A 115 0.01 -11.15 -7.27
N GLU A 116 0.21 -10.36 -6.22
CA GLU A 116 -0.84 -9.87 -5.32
C GLU A 116 -1.63 -8.69 -5.90
N CYS A 117 -1.21 -8.12 -7.02
CA CYS A 117 -1.89 -7.02 -7.70
C CYS A 117 -1.87 -7.18 -9.23
N ARG A 118 -2.68 -6.37 -9.91
CA ARG A 118 -2.65 -6.17 -11.37
C ARG A 118 -2.38 -4.71 -11.63
N LEU A 119 -1.61 -4.42 -12.66
CA LEU A 119 -1.47 -3.08 -13.17
C LEU A 119 -2.09 -2.99 -14.56
N ALA A 120 -2.64 -1.84 -14.89
CA ALA A 120 -3.13 -1.50 -16.22
C ALA A 120 -3.00 0.03 -16.41
N ILE A 121 -2.89 0.46 -17.67
CA ILE A 121 -3.02 1.88 -18.00
C ILE A 121 -4.47 2.27 -17.69
N ASP A 122 -4.66 3.32 -16.89
CA ASP A 122 -5.96 3.94 -16.67
C ASP A 122 -6.23 4.98 -17.76
N SER A 123 -5.30 5.91 -17.95
CA SER A 123 -5.40 6.99 -18.94
C SER A 123 -4.06 7.70 -19.17
N PHE A 124 -3.99 8.48 -20.24
CA PHE A 124 -2.91 9.44 -20.50
C PHE A 124 -3.44 10.86 -20.28
N GLU A 125 -2.65 11.73 -19.65
CA GLU A 125 -3.02 13.15 -19.56
C GLU A 125 -2.92 13.87 -20.91
N LEU A 126 -3.83 14.81 -21.15
CA LEU A 126 -3.89 15.60 -22.39
C LEU A 126 -2.62 16.43 -22.68
N ASN A 127 -1.86 16.78 -21.64
CA ASN A 127 -0.64 17.59 -21.73
C ASN A 127 0.63 16.76 -21.45
N GLY A 128 0.56 15.43 -21.56
CA GLY A 128 1.73 14.56 -21.54
C GLY A 128 2.52 14.64 -22.85
N THR A 129 3.79 14.28 -22.79
CA THR A 129 4.58 14.00 -23.98
C THR A 129 3.97 12.80 -24.70
N ASP A 130 3.87 12.94 -26.02
CA ASP A 130 3.35 11.89 -26.88
C ASP A 130 4.24 10.65 -26.84
N LEU A 131 3.61 9.47 -26.74
CA LEU A 131 4.26 8.16 -26.69
C LEU A 131 5.18 7.93 -27.90
N ASN A 132 4.86 8.56 -29.04
CA ASN A 132 5.72 8.59 -30.22
C ASN A 132 7.16 9.03 -29.90
N THR A 133 7.37 9.98 -28.98
CA THR A 133 8.70 10.49 -28.60
C THR A 133 9.54 9.43 -27.91
N LEU A 134 8.95 8.73 -26.94
CA LEU A 134 9.61 7.64 -26.22
C LEU A 134 9.90 6.47 -27.18
N LEU A 135 8.86 5.98 -27.87
CA LEU A 135 8.96 4.77 -28.66
C LEU A 135 9.88 4.93 -29.88
N ARG A 136 10.04 6.14 -30.42
CA ARG A 136 11.03 6.40 -31.47
C ARG A 136 12.46 6.07 -31.06
N MET A 137 12.78 6.22 -29.76
CA MET A 137 14.10 5.95 -29.23
C MET A 137 14.30 4.47 -28.88
N THR A 138 13.25 3.79 -28.43
CA THR A 138 13.33 2.44 -27.87
C THR A 138 13.01 1.35 -28.89
N LEU A 139 12.10 1.61 -29.84
CA LEU A 139 11.68 0.63 -30.82
C LEU A 139 12.79 0.23 -31.81
N PRO A 140 12.77 -1.01 -32.33
CA PRO A 140 13.51 -1.42 -33.51
C PRO A 140 13.22 -0.55 -34.73
N ALA A 141 14.19 -0.42 -35.65
CA ALA A 141 14.08 0.47 -36.80
C ALA A 141 12.85 0.24 -37.68
N LEU A 142 12.39 -1.02 -37.84
CA LEU A 142 11.23 -1.37 -38.65
C LEU A 142 9.90 -0.85 -38.07
N GLU A 143 9.81 -0.73 -36.74
CA GLU A 143 8.59 -0.33 -36.03
C GLU A 143 8.57 1.18 -35.75
N ARG A 144 9.70 1.88 -35.97
CA ARG A 144 9.80 3.34 -35.75
C ARG A 144 8.98 4.15 -36.74
N ASP A 145 8.71 3.63 -37.92
CA ASP A 145 7.96 4.36 -38.95
C ASP A 145 6.54 4.72 -38.46
N GLU A 146 5.93 3.82 -37.67
CA GLU A 146 4.63 4.06 -37.02
C GLU A 146 4.66 5.27 -36.07
N THR A 147 5.83 5.57 -35.47
CA THR A 147 6.00 6.71 -34.55
C THR A 147 6.05 8.08 -35.23
N THR A 148 5.93 8.12 -36.56
CA THR A 148 5.94 9.34 -37.36
C THR A 148 4.58 9.65 -37.99
N ALA A 149 3.62 8.74 -37.85
CA ALA A 149 2.29 8.84 -38.45
C ALA A 149 1.33 9.81 -37.72
N GLY A 150 1.76 10.42 -36.61
CA GLY A 150 0.95 11.38 -35.85
C GLY A 150 -0.22 10.74 -35.11
N LEU A 151 -0.14 9.44 -34.82
CA LEU A 151 -1.14 8.67 -34.10
C LEU A 151 -1.20 9.11 -32.63
N SER A 152 -2.40 9.09 -32.04
CA SER A 152 -2.52 9.20 -30.58
C SER A 152 -1.87 8.01 -29.87
N ASN A 153 -1.62 8.12 -28.55
CA ASN A 153 -0.99 7.06 -27.77
C ASN A 153 -1.70 5.71 -27.90
N GLU A 154 -3.04 5.69 -27.91
CA GLU A 154 -3.82 4.45 -28.02
C GLU A 154 -3.77 3.88 -29.44
N GLU A 155 -3.90 4.74 -30.47
CA GLU A 155 -3.81 4.35 -31.87
C GLU A 155 -2.41 3.81 -32.22
N LEU A 156 -1.36 4.39 -31.64
CA LEU A 156 0.02 3.91 -31.80
C LEU A 156 0.18 2.50 -31.21
N LEU A 157 -0.36 2.26 -30.02
CA LEU A 157 -0.31 0.93 -29.40
C LEU A 157 -1.12 -0.11 -30.19
N ASP A 158 -2.22 0.30 -30.82
CA ASP A 158 -3.00 -0.54 -31.73
C ASP A 158 -2.26 -0.83 -33.04
N ALA A 159 -1.58 0.16 -33.63
CA ALA A 159 -0.76 0.01 -34.84
C ALA A 159 0.43 -0.94 -34.61
N LEU A 160 1.01 -0.91 -33.40
CA LEU A 160 2.06 -1.85 -32.96
C LEU A 160 1.49 -3.22 -32.54
N GLU A 161 0.19 -3.47 -32.75
CA GLU A 161 -0.52 -4.70 -32.38
C GLU A 161 -0.41 -5.10 -30.89
N VAL A 162 -0.17 -4.11 -30.02
CA VAL A 162 -0.03 -4.33 -28.57
C VAL A 162 -1.41 -4.47 -27.93
N LYS A 163 -1.77 -5.72 -27.62
CA LYS A 163 -3.03 -6.05 -26.93
C LYS A 163 -3.18 -5.22 -25.66
N GLU A 164 -4.38 -4.67 -25.43
CA GLU A 164 -4.72 -3.81 -24.29
C GLU A 164 -4.18 -4.32 -22.94
N LYS A 165 -4.38 -5.62 -22.67
CA LYS A 165 -3.92 -6.27 -21.43
C LYS A 165 -2.39 -6.29 -21.20
N ASN A 166 -1.61 -6.06 -22.26
CA ASN A 166 -0.15 -6.10 -22.26
C ASN A 166 0.46 -4.70 -22.46
N ARG A 167 -0.34 -3.66 -22.73
CA ARG A 167 0.15 -2.32 -23.05
C ARG A 167 1.09 -1.77 -21.98
N LEU A 168 0.72 -1.85 -20.71
CA LEU A 168 1.60 -1.38 -19.63
C LEU A 168 2.91 -2.16 -19.57
N THR A 169 2.87 -3.49 -19.63
CA THR A 169 4.08 -4.32 -19.60
C THR A 169 5.01 -3.98 -20.76
N PHE A 170 4.45 -3.82 -21.96
CA PHE A 170 5.18 -3.37 -23.13
C PHE A 170 5.88 -2.01 -22.90
N LEU A 171 5.18 -1.02 -22.35
CA LEU A 171 5.78 0.29 -22.05
C LEU A 171 6.88 0.20 -21.00
N LEU A 172 6.67 -0.59 -19.94
CA LEU A 172 7.69 -0.81 -18.91
C LEU A 172 8.95 -1.48 -19.50
N ASP A 173 8.78 -2.43 -20.40
CA ASP A 173 9.88 -3.14 -21.06
C ASP A 173 10.64 -2.20 -22.03
N GLU A 174 9.92 -1.40 -22.81
CA GLU A 174 10.51 -0.42 -23.72
C GLU A 174 11.29 0.66 -22.96
N CYS A 175 10.76 1.20 -21.87
CA CYS A 175 11.49 2.12 -21.00
C CYS A 175 12.71 1.45 -20.33
N SER A 176 12.66 0.16 -20.01
CA SER A 176 13.81 -0.56 -19.43
C SER A 176 15.01 -0.63 -20.38
N ARG A 177 14.83 -0.44 -21.69
CA ARG A 177 15.96 -0.31 -22.64
C ARG A 177 16.84 0.91 -22.34
N LEU A 178 16.31 1.88 -21.61
CA LEU A 178 17.01 3.09 -21.18
C LEU A 178 17.63 2.97 -19.79
N ASP A 179 17.66 1.78 -19.17
CA ASP A 179 18.22 1.58 -17.82
C ASP A 179 19.69 2.03 -17.68
N ALA A 180 20.46 2.04 -18.77
CA ALA A 180 21.83 2.58 -18.79
C ALA A 180 21.89 4.12 -18.61
N ASN A 181 20.77 4.83 -18.80
CA ASN A 181 20.63 6.28 -18.71
C ASN A 181 19.44 6.65 -17.82
N PRO A 182 19.51 6.44 -16.50
CA PRO A 182 18.37 6.57 -15.58
C PRO A 182 17.71 7.96 -15.64
N PHE A 183 18.49 9.04 -15.66
CA PHE A 183 17.93 10.40 -15.74
C PHE A 183 17.10 10.65 -17.00
N VAL A 184 17.49 10.05 -18.14
CA VAL A 184 16.74 10.17 -19.39
C VAL A 184 15.47 9.32 -19.32
N LYS A 185 15.58 8.11 -18.77
CA LYS A 185 14.45 7.21 -18.55
C LYS A 185 13.38 7.86 -17.67
N ASP A 186 13.78 8.38 -16.51
CA ASP A 186 12.88 8.97 -15.52
C ASP A 186 12.19 10.22 -16.10
N HIS A 187 12.96 11.10 -16.75
CA HIS A 187 12.39 12.26 -17.43
C HIS A 187 11.35 11.88 -18.49
N LEU A 188 11.67 10.90 -19.35
CA LEU A 188 10.72 10.48 -20.39
C LEU A 188 9.48 9.81 -19.80
N TRP A 189 9.63 9.00 -18.75
CA TRP A 189 8.51 8.34 -18.08
C TRP A 189 7.58 9.37 -17.42
N ASP A 190 8.15 10.30 -16.65
CA ASP A 190 7.38 11.34 -15.96
C ASP A 190 6.64 12.25 -16.94
N GLU A 191 7.30 12.59 -18.06
CA GLU A 191 6.70 13.41 -19.11
C GLU A 191 5.54 12.72 -19.83
N LEU A 192 5.46 11.37 -19.88
CA LEU A 192 4.29 10.67 -20.44
C LEU A 192 3.00 10.99 -19.67
N LYS A 193 3.10 11.36 -18.38
CA LYS A 193 1.96 11.64 -17.49
C LYS A 193 0.88 10.56 -17.60
N ILE A 194 1.33 9.31 -17.45
CA ILE A 194 0.48 8.14 -17.54
C ILE A 194 -0.13 7.83 -16.16
N TRP A 195 -1.46 7.69 -16.13
CA TRP A 195 -2.17 7.21 -14.96
C TRP A 195 -2.27 5.69 -15.01
N ILE A 196 -1.91 5.04 -13.91
CA ILE A 196 -1.88 3.60 -13.76
C ILE A 196 -2.92 3.17 -12.75
N GLN A 197 -3.79 2.25 -13.15
CA GLN A 197 -4.68 1.56 -12.23
C GLN A 197 -3.98 0.33 -11.64
N ILE A 198 -3.87 0.30 -10.31
CA ILE A 198 -3.47 -0.87 -9.53
C ILE A 198 -4.72 -1.54 -8.98
N THR A 199 -4.93 -2.80 -9.27
CA THR A 199 -6.03 -3.61 -8.71
C THR A 199 -5.47 -4.67 -7.77
N ALA A 200 -5.81 -4.59 -6.49
CA ALA A 200 -5.44 -5.61 -5.51
C ALA A 200 -6.14 -6.95 -5.82
N ARG A 201 -5.40 -8.06 -5.79
CA ARG A 201 -5.92 -9.43 -6.00
C ARG A 201 -5.80 -10.31 -4.77
N ASP A 202 -5.01 -9.89 -3.79
CA ASP A 202 -4.80 -10.59 -2.53
C ASP A 202 -5.09 -9.64 -1.36
N GLN A 203 -5.63 -10.18 -0.26
CA GLN A 203 -5.89 -9.38 0.93
C GLN A 203 -4.60 -8.80 1.55
N LYS A 204 -3.46 -9.49 1.42
CA LYS A 204 -2.15 -9.03 1.90
C LYS A 204 -1.71 -7.73 1.23
N PHE A 205 -2.21 -7.43 0.03
CA PHE A 205 -2.04 -6.12 -0.60
C PHE A 205 -3.07 -5.12 -0.03
N SER A 206 -2.93 -4.81 1.26
CA SER A 206 -3.77 -3.82 1.95
C SER A 206 -3.11 -3.31 3.23
N ARG A 207 -3.54 -2.14 3.71
CA ARG A 207 -2.99 -1.52 4.93
C ARG A 207 -3.18 -2.37 6.18
N ALA A 208 -4.23 -3.19 6.23
CA ALA A 208 -4.55 -4.04 7.38
C ALA A 208 -3.68 -5.31 7.43
N PHE A 209 -3.42 -5.92 6.27
CA PHE A 209 -2.78 -7.24 6.19
C PHE A 209 -1.32 -7.21 5.72
N ASN A 210 -0.83 -6.07 5.21
CA ASN A 210 0.58 -5.88 4.90
C ASN A 210 1.37 -5.70 6.21
N ARG A 211 1.96 -6.78 6.71
CA ARG A 211 2.65 -6.85 8.00
C ARG A 211 3.92 -7.67 7.87
N ILE A 212 4.95 -7.29 8.62
CA ILE A 212 6.14 -8.13 8.80
C ILE A 212 5.73 -9.37 9.61
N PRO A 213 6.00 -10.59 9.14
CA PRO A 213 5.75 -11.78 9.94
C PRO A 213 6.73 -11.83 11.12
N GLN A 214 6.27 -12.32 12.27
CA GLN A 214 7.07 -12.59 13.48
C GLN A 214 7.40 -11.39 14.40
N GLN A 215 6.39 -10.92 15.14
CA GLN A 215 6.64 -10.28 16.44
C GLN A 215 5.61 -10.80 17.45
N PRO A 216 5.99 -11.10 18.70
CA PRO A 216 5.02 -11.27 19.76
C PRO A 216 4.24 -9.96 19.93
N ILE A 217 2.92 -10.06 20.02
CA ILE A 217 2.07 -8.88 20.18
C ILE A 217 2.28 -8.32 21.57
N PHE A 218 2.61 -7.03 21.63
CA PHE A 218 2.64 -6.31 22.89
C PHE A 218 1.25 -5.74 23.19
N PHE A 219 0.73 -6.06 24.36
CA PHE A 219 -0.56 -5.56 24.80
C PHE A 219 -0.41 -4.28 25.63
N GLN A 220 -0.85 -3.15 25.08
CA GLN A 220 -0.68 -1.82 25.66
C GLN A 220 -1.68 -1.60 26.81
N GLN A 221 -1.18 -1.49 28.04
CA GLN A 221 -2.02 -1.27 29.23
C GLN A 221 -2.10 0.21 29.65
N ASP A 222 -1.18 1.04 29.19
CA ASP A 222 -1.05 2.45 29.59
C ASP A 222 -0.65 3.33 28.40
N MET A 223 -0.64 4.66 28.56
CA MET A 223 0.00 5.53 27.58
C MET A 223 1.19 6.21 28.22
N LEU A 224 2.40 5.95 27.71
CA LEU A 224 3.64 6.48 28.25
C LEU A 224 3.78 7.98 27.93
N LYS A 225 3.25 8.84 28.80
CA LYS A 225 3.29 10.30 28.63
C LYS A 225 4.59 10.94 29.14
N LYS A 226 5.29 10.28 30.08
CA LYS A 226 6.54 10.77 30.68
C LYS A 226 7.50 9.62 30.83
N PHE A 227 8.73 9.81 30.37
CA PHE A 227 9.82 8.86 30.53
C PHE A 227 11.15 9.62 30.58
N ASN A 228 12.18 8.98 31.13
CA ASN A 228 13.51 9.57 31.23
C ASN A 228 14.27 9.38 29.91
N HIS A 229 14.17 10.38 29.03
CA HIS A 229 14.82 10.37 27.72
C HIS A 229 16.36 10.36 27.82
N GLU A 230 16.96 11.02 28.83
CA GLU A 230 18.43 10.99 29.00
C GLU A 230 18.95 9.60 29.32
N SER A 231 18.21 8.84 30.13
CA SER A 231 18.54 7.45 30.42
C SER A 231 18.39 6.59 29.16
N LEU A 232 17.30 6.76 28.42
CA LEU A 232 17.01 6.01 27.19
C LEU A 232 18.08 6.24 26.12
N LEU A 233 18.55 7.47 25.92
CA LEU A 233 19.61 7.80 24.96
C LEU A 233 20.97 7.19 25.32
N LYS A 234 21.18 6.80 26.58
CA LYS A 234 22.39 6.13 27.06
C LYS A 234 22.28 4.60 27.02
N GLN A 235 21.11 4.06 26.69
CA GLN A 235 20.93 2.61 26.56
C GLN A 235 21.49 2.15 25.21
N ASP A 236 22.14 0.99 25.24
CA ASP A 236 22.60 0.34 24.02
C ASP A 236 21.40 -0.13 23.19
N ILE A 237 21.48 0.07 21.87
CA ILE A 237 20.47 -0.41 20.93
C ILE A 237 20.64 -1.93 20.79
N PRO A 238 19.56 -2.73 20.78
CA PRO A 238 19.67 -4.16 20.53
C PRO A 238 20.35 -4.45 19.20
N SER A 239 20.98 -5.62 19.08
CA SER A 239 21.52 -6.07 17.80
C SER A 239 20.39 -6.31 16.79
N PRO A 240 20.60 -6.05 15.49
CA PRO A 240 19.59 -6.31 14.48
C PRO A 240 19.28 -7.80 14.37
N GLU A 241 18.04 -8.12 13.99
CA GLU A 241 17.60 -9.48 13.74
C GLU A 241 18.38 -10.14 12.60
N LYS A 242 18.64 -11.44 12.75
CA LYS A 242 19.29 -12.24 11.71
C LYS A 242 18.25 -12.70 10.70
N LEU A 243 18.07 -11.91 9.64
CA LEU A 243 17.15 -12.24 8.55
C LEU A 243 17.83 -13.14 7.50
N THR A 244 17.15 -14.21 7.13
CA THR A 244 17.45 -14.96 5.90
C THR A 244 17.17 -14.09 4.66
N ALA A 245 17.68 -14.48 3.49
CA ALA A 245 17.40 -13.77 2.24
C ALA A 245 15.89 -13.67 1.95
N SER A 246 15.13 -14.75 2.20
CA SER A 246 13.67 -14.75 2.01
C SER A 246 12.96 -13.79 2.96
N GLN A 247 13.32 -13.77 4.24
CA GLN A 247 12.71 -12.86 5.22
C GLN A 247 13.05 -11.40 4.90
N ARG A 248 14.28 -11.14 4.47
CA ARG A 248 14.74 -9.80 4.05
C ARG A 248 13.94 -9.28 2.86
N ALA A 249 13.75 -10.10 1.83
CA ALA A 249 12.91 -9.77 0.68
C ALA A 249 11.44 -9.53 1.09
N GLU A 250 10.93 -10.32 2.03
CA GLU A 250 9.57 -10.13 2.56
C GLU A 250 9.41 -8.80 3.31
N VAL A 251 10.38 -8.43 4.16
CA VAL A 251 10.38 -7.13 4.86
C VAL A 251 10.49 -5.97 3.85
N ALA A 252 11.38 -6.08 2.85
CA ALA A 252 11.51 -5.10 1.78
C ALA A 252 10.20 -4.93 1.00
N ALA A 253 9.52 -6.04 0.68
CA ALA A 253 8.20 -6.01 0.03
C ALA A 253 7.14 -5.34 0.91
N VAL A 254 7.12 -5.61 2.22
CA VAL A 254 6.19 -4.95 3.16
C VAL A 254 6.44 -3.44 3.21
N ILE A 255 7.70 -3.00 3.21
CA ILE A 255 8.07 -1.57 3.19
C ILE A 255 7.54 -0.91 1.92
N LYS A 256 7.89 -1.46 0.74
CA LYS A 256 7.43 -0.94 -0.57
C LYS A 256 5.91 -0.86 -0.64
N LYS A 257 5.22 -1.95 -0.29
CA LYS A 257 3.74 -2.00 -0.25
C LYS A 257 3.16 -0.97 0.71
N SER A 258 3.79 -0.71 1.85
CA SER A 258 3.26 0.25 2.83
C SER A 258 3.18 1.66 2.26
N LEU A 259 4.19 2.09 1.51
CA LEU A 259 4.17 3.39 0.84
C LEU A 259 3.13 3.41 -0.27
N ILE A 260 3.13 2.40 -1.15
CA ILE A 260 2.17 2.26 -2.25
C ILE A 260 0.72 2.34 -1.73
N LEU A 261 0.41 1.57 -0.68
CA LEU A 261 -0.92 1.49 -0.06
C LEU A 261 -1.36 2.80 0.64
N THR A 262 -0.46 3.77 0.76
CA THR A 262 -0.73 5.13 1.26
C THR A 262 -0.57 6.19 0.17
N MET A 263 -0.56 5.78 -1.11
CA MET A 263 -0.36 6.65 -2.26
C MET A 263 0.95 7.43 -2.20
N ARG A 264 2.01 6.77 -1.73
CA ARG A 264 3.34 7.34 -1.59
C ARG A 264 4.38 6.50 -2.28
N GLU A 265 5.43 7.18 -2.71
CA GLU A 265 6.67 6.61 -3.21
C GLU A 265 7.82 7.43 -2.62
N THR A 266 8.93 6.77 -2.31
CA THR A 266 10.18 7.43 -1.88
C THR A 266 11.38 6.69 -2.44
N ASP A 267 12.43 7.43 -2.82
CA ASP A 267 13.66 6.86 -3.38
C ASP A 267 14.26 5.75 -2.51
N PRO A 268 14.40 5.89 -1.17
CA PRO A 268 14.98 4.83 -0.35
C PRO A 268 14.17 3.53 -0.37
N SER A 269 12.86 3.60 -0.65
CA SER A 269 12.03 2.41 -0.76
C SER A 269 12.05 1.83 -2.18
N THR A 270 12.01 2.67 -3.21
CA THR A 270 12.01 2.20 -4.61
C THR A 270 13.35 1.56 -4.98
N TYR A 271 14.46 2.23 -4.64
CA TYR A 271 15.82 1.84 -4.99
C TYR A 271 16.58 1.10 -3.88
N MET A 272 15.84 0.61 -2.87
CA MET A 272 16.41 -0.07 -1.70
C MET A 272 17.42 -1.16 -2.06
N ASP A 273 18.63 -1.08 -1.52
CA ASP A 273 19.52 -2.25 -1.44
C ASP A 273 19.10 -3.13 -0.26
N GLU A 274 18.49 -4.28 -0.57
CA GLU A 274 18.05 -5.23 0.45
C GLU A 274 19.20 -5.70 1.37
N SER A 275 20.44 -5.69 0.89
CA SER A 275 21.61 -6.09 1.67
C SER A 275 21.90 -5.15 2.84
N THR A 276 21.51 -3.87 2.73
CA THR A 276 21.67 -2.87 3.79
C THR A 276 20.55 -2.93 4.84
N LEU A 277 19.45 -3.63 4.53
CA LEU A 277 18.28 -3.72 5.40
C LEU A 277 18.62 -4.37 6.74
N ARG A 278 18.30 -3.66 7.82
CA ARG A 278 18.43 -4.11 9.21
C ARG A 278 17.09 -3.94 9.91
N LEU A 279 16.58 -5.01 10.50
CA LEU A 279 15.38 -4.97 11.32
C LEU A 279 15.79 -5.04 12.80
N TYR A 280 15.30 -4.10 13.59
CA TYR A 280 15.51 -4.06 15.03
C TYR A 280 14.18 -4.33 15.73
N ALA A 281 14.12 -5.39 16.53
CA ALA A 281 13.05 -5.55 17.52
C ALA A 281 13.35 -4.67 18.73
N LEU A 282 12.46 -3.72 18.98
CA LEU A 282 12.53 -2.84 20.13
C LEU A 282 11.50 -3.27 21.18
N GLU A 283 11.48 -2.53 22.28
CA GLU A 283 10.48 -2.71 23.33
C GLU A 283 9.05 -2.41 22.84
N ARG A 284 8.07 -2.90 23.61
CA ARG A 284 6.64 -2.62 23.40
C ARG A 284 6.09 -3.06 22.03
N GLY A 285 6.67 -4.11 21.46
CA GLY A 285 6.20 -4.68 20.18
C GLY A 285 6.46 -3.79 18.96
N ILE A 286 7.34 -2.80 19.10
CA ILE A 286 7.77 -1.94 18.01
C ILE A 286 8.96 -2.59 17.31
N SER A 287 8.92 -2.64 15.98
CA SER A 287 10.08 -2.98 15.17
C SER A 287 10.43 -1.81 14.27
N VAL A 288 11.73 -1.57 14.09
CA VAL A 288 12.24 -0.52 13.22
C VAL A 288 13.11 -1.14 12.15
N ALA A 289 12.73 -0.91 10.89
CA ALA A 289 13.57 -1.26 9.75
C ALA A 289 14.41 -0.03 9.35
N ILE A 290 15.72 -0.21 9.25
CA ILE A 290 16.67 0.77 8.73
C ILE A 290 17.23 0.23 7.43
N TYR A 291 17.17 1.04 6.37
CA TYR A 291 17.59 0.70 5.02
C TYR A 291 17.95 1.97 4.26
N GLY A 292 18.66 1.79 3.15
CA GLY A 292 19.11 2.81 2.22
C GLY A 292 19.81 2.09 1.09
#